data_AF-A0A8T3SIM5-F1
#
_entry.id   AF-A0A8T3SIM5-F1
#
_cell.length_a   1.000
_cell.length_b   1.000
_cell.length_c   1.000
_cell.angle_alpha   90.00
_cell.angle_beta   90.00
_cell.angle_gamma   90.00
#
_symmetry.space_group_name_H-M   'P 1'
#
loop_
_entity.id
_entity.type
_entity.pdbx_description
1 polymer ?
#
loop_
_entity_poly.entity_id
_entity_poly.type
_entity_poly.pdbx_seq_one_letter_code
_entity_poly.pdbx_strand_id
1 'polypeptide(L)'
;MKKLLKIALLPFISMFLNINTVWGSNNFASSTYQQINQWVKITSSLNADLDYHIKVYNLESSLIDCGYNCQLVKLGTTPLSTKGELQISLNNRYCNANGYVTIPFTIMNHNLTTPILTYHVVVEGNYCGRCKVDVVVTGEADSNKGYSINLMSKRILA
;
A
#
# COMPACT_ATOMS: atom_id res chain seq x y z
N MET A 1 -42.34 35.49 82.59
CA MET A 1 -42.23 34.03 82.35
C MET A 1 -41.69 33.79 80.95
N LYS A 2 -40.62 32.98 80.88
CA LYS A 2 -40.12 32.14 79.76
C LYS A 2 -39.85 32.75 78.37
N LYS A 3 -38.54 32.93 78.11
CA LYS A 3 -37.86 32.93 76.80
C LYS A 3 -38.17 31.67 76.00
N LEU A 4 -38.34 31.80 74.67
CA LEU A 4 -38.08 30.78 73.63
C LEU A 4 -37.74 31.55 72.34
N LEU A 5 -36.48 31.88 72.06
CA LEU A 5 -35.53 31.12 71.24
C LEU A 5 -36.17 30.50 69.97
N LYS A 6 -36.00 31.17 68.82
CA LYS A 6 -36.10 30.53 67.50
C LYS A 6 -34.75 30.66 66.80
N ILE A 7 -34.21 29.49 66.52
CA ILE A 7 -32.92 29.18 65.92
C ILE A 7 -32.96 29.55 64.44
N ALA A 8 -32.00 30.36 64.00
CA ALA A 8 -31.77 30.65 62.60
C ALA A 8 -31.12 29.42 61.95
N LEU A 9 -31.82 28.79 60.99
CA LEU A 9 -31.22 27.82 60.08
C LEU A 9 -30.35 28.58 59.07
N LEU A 10 -29.04 28.39 59.13
CA LEU A 10 -28.12 28.71 58.04
C LEU A 10 -28.15 27.55 57.04
N PRO A 11 -28.33 27.80 55.73
CA PRO A 11 -28.12 26.77 54.73
C PRO A 11 -26.62 26.51 54.55
N PHE A 12 -26.28 25.22 54.57
CA PHE A 12 -24.98 24.65 54.23
C PHE A 12 -24.47 25.21 52.89
N ILE A 13 -23.27 25.80 52.91
CA ILE A 13 -22.49 26.10 51.70
C ILE A 13 -22.00 24.76 51.15
N SER A 14 -22.70 24.22 50.16
CA SER A 14 -22.18 23.14 49.31
C SER A 14 -21.14 23.75 48.38
N MET A 15 -19.87 23.57 48.72
CA MET A 15 -18.75 23.91 47.88
C MET A 15 -18.65 22.86 46.77
N PHE A 16 -19.44 23.01 45.72
CA PHE A 16 -19.23 22.25 44.49
C PHE A 16 -17.92 22.72 43.87
N LEU A 17 -16.89 21.87 43.92
CA LEU A 17 -15.73 21.98 43.04
C LEU A 17 -16.24 21.94 41.60
N ASN A 18 -16.30 23.09 40.94
CA ASN A 18 -16.33 23.16 39.48
C ASN A 18 -14.96 22.73 38.98
N ILE A 19 -14.74 21.42 38.85
CA ILE A 19 -13.74 20.92 37.93
C ILE A 19 -14.32 21.18 36.55
N ASN A 20 -13.99 22.35 35.99
CA ASN A 20 -14.01 22.50 34.54
C ASN A 20 -12.96 21.52 34.01
N THR A 21 -13.36 20.28 33.73
CA THR A 21 -12.66 19.46 32.78
C THR A 21 -12.78 20.21 31.47
N VAL A 22 -11.80 21.07 31.20
CA VAL A 22 -11.52 21.53 29.84
C VAL A 22 -11.27 20.23 29.09
N TRP A 23 -12.30 19.77 28.37
CA TRP A 23 -12.11 18.89 27.23
C TRP A 23 -11.32 19.74 26.24
N GLY A 24 -10.01 19.84 26.47
CA GLY A 24 -9.08 19.97 25.39
C GLY A 24 -9.33 18.73 24.59
N SER A 25 -10.13 18.85 23.53
CA SER A 25 -9.92 18.05 22.36
C SER A 25 -8.43 18.20 22.07
N ASN A 26 -7.66 17.24 22.56
CA ASN A 26 -6.44 16.87 21.88
C ASN A 26 -6.97 16.52 20.48
N ASN A 27 -6.99 17.53 19.62
CA ASN A 27 -6.80 17.33 18.20
C ASN A 27 -5.45 16.64 18.15
N PHE A 28 -5.46 15.31 18.37
CA PHE A 28 -4.52 14.43 17.75
C PHE A 28 -4.53 14.92 16.33
N ALA A 29 -3.45 15.60 15.95
CA ALA A 29 -3.23 15.95 14.57
C ALA A 29 -3.55 14.67 13.82
N SER A 30 -4.62 14.71 13.03
CA SER A 30 -4.88 13.73 11.99
C SER A 30 -3.56 13.72 11.22
N SER A 31 -2.69 12.76 11.56
CA SER A 31 -1.43 12.56 10.90
C SER A 31 -1.85 12.22 9.48
N THR A 32 -1.76 13.24 8.64
CA THR A 32 -2.36 13.32 7.31
C THR A 32 -1.90 12.12 6.51
N TYR A 33 -2.73 11.08 6.46
CA TYR A 33 -2.58 9.99 5.50
C TYR A 33 -2.61 10.64 4.13
N GLN A 34 -1.45 10.67 3.46
CA GLN A 34 -1.36 11.28 2.14
C GLN A 34 -1.83 10.25 1.11
N GLN A 35 -3.11 10.32 0.73
CA GLN A 35 -3.64 9.44 -0.31
C GLN A 35 -2.78 9.54 -1.57
N ILE A 36 -2.33 8.38 -2.08
CA ILE A 36 -1.60 8.27 -3.33
C ILE A 36 -2.62 8.32 -4.46
N ASN A 37 -2.43 9.26 -5.39
CA ASN A 37 -3.38 9.49 -6.48
C ASN A 37 -3.03 8.75 -7.77
N GLN A 38 -1.97 7.95 -7.74
CA GLN A 38 -1.42 7.22 -8.88
C GLN A 38 -1.54 5.72 -8.67
N TRP A 39 -1.86 5.00 -9.73
CA TRP A 39 -1.99 3.54 -9.71
C TRP A 39 -0.80 2.92 -10.45
N VAL A 40 -0.55 1.64 -10.20
CA VAL A 40 0.39 0.85 -10.99
C VAL A 40 -0.40 -0.16 -11.80
N LYS A 41 -0.34 -0.08 -13.13
CA LYS A 41 -0.96 -1.05 -14.02
C LYS A 41 0.04 -2.14 -14.35
N ILE A 42 -0.36 -3.39 -14.21
CA ILE A 42 0.44 -4.54 -14.57
C ILE A 42 -0.28 -5.27 -15.68
N THR A 43 0.42 -5.48 -16.79
CA THR A 43 -0.06 -6.27 -17.92
C THR A 43 0.90 -7.41 -18.19
N SER A 44 0.37 -8.53 -18.65
CA SER A 44 1.19 -9.70 -18.95
C SER A 44 0.93 -10.26 -20.34
N SER A 45 2.03 -10.64 -20.98
CA SER A 45 2.10 -11.43 -22.22
C SER A 45 3.05 -12.61 -21.98
N LEU A 46 2.86 -13.25 -20.83
CA LEU A 46 3.61 -14.43 -20.44
C LEU A 46 3.14 -15.64 -21.25
N ASN A 47 4.05 -16.59 -21.47
CA ASN A 47 3.73 -17.91 -21.97
C ASN A 47 2.68 -18.56 -21.05
N ALA A 48 1.80 -19.40 -21.60
CA ALA A 48 0.73 -20.06 -20.86
C ALA A 48 1.21 -20.90 -19.65
N ASP A 49 2.48 -21.30 -19.68
CA ASP A 49 3.15 -22.08 -18.64
C ASP A 49 3.58 -21.23 -17.44
N LEU A 50 3.57 -19.90 -17.56
CA LEU A 50 4.03 -18.97 -16.53
C LEU A 50 2.86 -18.19 -15.91
N ASP A 51 2.87 -18.11 -14.59
CA ASP A 51 2.05 -17.23 -13.79
C ASP A 51 2.88 -16.15 -13.10
N TYR A 52 2.21 -15.09 -12.69
CA TYR A 52 2.79 -14.08 -11.82
C TYR A 52 1.89 -13.79 -10.62
N HIS A 53 2.53 -13.50 -9.48
CA HIS A 53 1.89 -13.10 -8.25
C HIS A 53 2.51 -11.78 -7.78
N ILE A 54 1.67 -10.86 -7.32
CA ILE A 54 2.11 -9.55 -6.82
C ILE A 54 2.05 -9.54 -5.31
N LYS A 55 3.09 -8.97 -4.70
CA LYS A 55 3.07 -8.59 -3.29
C LYS A 55 3.65 -7.20 -3.11
N VAL A 56 2.97 -6.38 -2.31
CA VAL A 56 3.43 -5.04 -1.94
C VAL A 56 3.95 -5.07 -0.51
N TYR A 57 5.09 -4.42 -0.29
CA TYR A 57 5.73 -4.29 1.01
C TYR A 57 5.83 -2.82 1.43
N ASN A 58 5.74 -2.60 2.74
CA ASN A 58 5.83 -1.30 3.42
C ASN A 58 4.75 -0.27 3.06
N LEU A 59 3.84 -0.61 2.14
CA LEU A 59 2.67 0.18 1.77
C LEU A 59 1.42 -0.67 1.88
N GLU A 60 0.29 -0.03 2.16
CA GLU A 60 -1.00 -0.68 1.98
C GLU A 60 -1.27 -0.82 0.48
N SER A 61 -1.99 -1.87 0.09
CA SER A 61 -2.33 -2.07 -1.31
C SER A 61 -3.62 -2.84 -1.46
N SER A 62 -4.35 -2.51 -2.52
CA SER A 62 -5.43 -3.36 -3.03
C SER A 62 -5.15 -3.71 -4.48
N LEU A 63 -5.37 -4.98 -4.83
CA LEU A 63 -5.29 -5.49 -6.19
C LEU A 63 -6.69 -5.49 -6.80
N ILE A 64 -6.81 -4.94 -8.00
CA ILE A 64 -8.06 -4.87 -8.76
C ILE A 64 -7.81 -5.55 -10.10
N ASP A 65 -8.65 -6.52 -10.45
CA ASP A 65 -8.63 -7.14 -11.77
C ASP A 65 -9.16 -6.13 -12.82
N CYS A 66 -8.40 -5.92 -13.89
CA CYS A 66 -8.77 -5.04 -15.00
C CYS A 66 -9.03 -5.79 -16.31
N GLY A 67 -9.20 -7.11 -16.25
CA GLY A 67 -9.49 -7.98 -17.37
C GLY A 67 -8.35 -8.96 -17.65
N TYR A 68 -8.43 -9.62 -18.81
CA TYR A 68 -7.50 -10.68 -19.18
C TYR A 68 -6.04 -10.20 -19.07
N ASN A 69 -5.25 -10.91 -18.26
CA ASN A 69 -3.82 -10.64 -18.04
C ASN A 69 -3.50 -9.23 -17.53
N CYS A 70 -4.43 -8.59 -16.82
CA CYS A 70 -4.33 -7.21 -16.35
C CYS A 70 -4.62 -7.11 -14.85
N GLN A 71 -3.74 -6.47 -14.08
CA GLN A 71 -3.99 -6.12 -12.68
C GLN A 71 -3.66 -4.64 -12.41
N LEU A 72 -4.54 -3.95 -11.68
CA LEU A 72 -4.29 -2.61 -11.16
C LEU A 72 -3.92 -2.72 -9.68
N VAL A 73 -2.79 -2.13 -9.32
CA VAL A 73 -2.32 -2.02 -7.94
C VAL A 73 -2.59 -0.61 -7.48
N LYS A 74 -3.56 -0.47 -6.59
CA LYS A 74 -3.80 0.78 -5.89
C LYS A 74 -2.96 0.77 -4.61
N LEU A 75 -1.94 1.62 -4.57
CA LEU A 75 -1.08 1.79 -3.42
C LEU A 75 -1.70 2.80 -2.46
N GLY A 76 -1.66 2.50 -1.16
CA GLY A 76 -2.01 3.41 -0.08
C GLY A 76 -0.78 3.73 0.77
N THR A 77 -0.74 4.91 1.39
CA THR A 77 0.31 5.25 2.37
C THR A 77 -0.09 4.77 3.75
N THR A 78 0.87 4.19 4.48
CA THR A 78 0.80 4.16 5.95
C THR A 78 1.32 5.49 6.50
N PRO A 79 1.06 5.87 7.77
CA PRO A 79 1.46 7.16 8.34
C PRO A 79 2.97 7.45 8.32
N LEU A 80 3.80 6.43 8.09
CA LEU A 80 5.25 6.51 8.27
C LEU A 80 6.06 6.03 7.05
N SER A 81 5.42 5.45 6.02
CA SER A 81 6.15 4.92 4.86
C SER A 81 6.13 5.89 3.69
N THR A 82 7.31 6.44 3.39
CA THR A 82 7.58 7.18 2.14
C THR A 82 8.19 6.29 1.05
N LYS A 83 8.39 5.00 1.34
CA LYS A 83 8.98 4.02 0.44
C LYS A 83 8.20 2.71 0.52
N GLY A 84 8.16 2.00 -0.61
CA GLY A 84 7.55 0.69 -0.72
C GLY A 84 8.24 -0.15 -1.79
N GLU A 85 7.84 -1.41 -1.86
CA GLU A 85 8.34 -2.33 -2.88
C GLU A 85 7.19 -3.14 -3.44
N LEU A 86 7.22 -3.36 -4.74
CA LEU A 86 6.35 -4.31 -5.42
C LEU A 86 7.19 -5.47 -5.90
N GLN A 87 6.95 -6.62 -5.30
CA GLN A 87 7.53 -7.88 -5.71
C GLN A 87 6.60 -8.57 -6.70
N ILE A 88 7.16 -8.99 -7.82
CA ILE A 88 6.50 -9.85 -8.79
C ILE A 88 7.22 -11.20 -8.75
N SER A 89 6.51 -12.22 -8.29
CA SER A 89 6.97 -13.60 -8.32
C SER A 89 6.45 -14.25 -9.59
N LEU A 90 7.33 -14.83 -10.38
CA LEU A 90 7.03 -15.56 -11.61
C LEU A 90 7.20 -17.05 -11.33
N ASN A 91 6.16 -17.85 -11.58
CA ASN A 91 6.16 -19.28 -11.32
C ASN A 91 5.81 -20.04 -12.59
N ASN A 92 6.51 -21.13 -12.87
CA ASN A 92 6.07 -22.08 -13.88
C ASN A 92 4.99 -23.01 -13.29
N ARG A 93 3.86 -23.16 -13.98
CA ARG A 93 2.73 -23.99 -13.54
C ARG A 93 3.03 -25.48 -13.55
N TYR A 94 3.94 -25.91 -14.41
CA TYR A 94 4.20 -27.33 -14.71
C TYR A 94 5.51 -27.83 -14.09
N CYS A 95 6.31 -26.94 -13.52
CA CYS A 95 7.51 -27.30 -12.79
C CYS A 95 7.77 -26.30 -11.69
N ASN A 96 8.39 -26.76 -10.61
CA ASN A 96 8.76 -25.94 -9.46
C ASN A 96 9.95 -25.02 -9.81
N ALA A 97 9.75 -24.12 -10.77
CA ALA A 97 10.71 -23.16 -11.29
C ALA A 97 10.15 -21.75 -11.04
N ASN A 98 10.90 -20.94 -10.30
CA ASN A 98 10.44 -19.63 -9.87
C ASN A 98 11.51 -18.57 -10.18
N GLY A 99 11.06 -17.35 -10.42
CA GLY A 99 11.88 -16.15 -10.50
C GLY A 99 11.19 -15.00 -9.79
N TYR A 100 11.92 -13.96 -9.42
CA TYR A 100 11.34 -12.79 -8.77
C TYR A 100 12.03 -11.51 -9.21
N VAL A 101 11.27 -10.43 -9.18
CA VAL A 101 11.77 -9.07 -9.31
C VAL A 101 11.14 -8.20 -8.24
N THR A 102 11.93 -7.26 -7.72
CA THR A 102 11.45 -6.24 -6.78
C THR A 102 11.60 -4.87 -7.43
N ILE A 103 10.51 -4.12 -7.47
CA ILE A 103 10.43 -2.78 -8.04
C ILE A 103 10.24 -1.79 -6.88
N PRO A 104 11.22 -0.93 -6.58
CA PRO A 104 11.12 0.01 -5.48
C PRO A 104 10.25 1.22 -5.88
N PHE A 105 9.43 1.68 -4.95
CA PHE A 105 8.65 2.90 -5.05
C PHE A 105 9.06 3.89 -3.96
N THR A 106 9.13 5.17 -4.30
CA THR A 106 9.24 6.29 -3.36
C THR A 106 8.04 7.21 -3.56
N ILE A 107 7.49 7.72 -2.47
CA ILE A 107 6.35 8.64 -2.49
C ILE A 107 6.86 10.04 -2.17
N MET A 108 6.56 10.99 -3.06
CA MET A 108 6.90 12.39 -2.89
C MET A 108 5.70 13.23 -3.32
N ASN A 109 5.20 14.09 -2.42
CA ASN A 109 4.06 14.97 -2.70
C ASN A 109 2.86 14.21 -3.29
N HIS A 110 2.44 13.10 -2.65
CA HIS A 110 1.34 12.23 -3.10
C HIS A 110 1.57 11.43 -4.39
N ASN A 111 2.72 11.59 -5.05
CA ASN A 111 3.06 10.89 -6.28
C ASN A 111 4.04 9.75 -6.02
N LEU A 112 3.82 8.64 -6.70
CA LEU A 112 4.75 7.54 -6.83
C LEU A 112 5.91 7.95 -7.74
N THR A 113 7.09 7.48 -7.38
CA THR A 113 8.29 7.53 -8.20
C THR A 113 8.96 6.16 -8.18
N THR A 114 9.37 5.67 -9.35
CA THR A 114 10.12 4.40 -9.49
C THR A 114 11.08 4.48 -10.69
N PRO A 115 12.19 3.72 -10.69
CA PRO A 115 13.06 3.63 -11.86
C PRO A 115 12.34 3.08 -13.09
N ILE A 116 12.42 3.84 -14.19
CA ILE A 116 11.96 3.41 -15.52
C ILE A 116 13.08 2.59 -16.17
N LEU A 117 12.97 1.27 -16.11
CA LEU A 117 13.95 0.34 -16.66
C LEU A 117 13.34 -1.04 -16.93
N THR A 118 14.13 -1.88 -17.59
CA THR A 118 13.80 -3.30 -17.83
C THR A 118 14.58 -4.18 -16.87
N TYR A 119 13.86 -5.01 -16.10
CA TYR A 119 14.45 -6.07 -15.30
C TYR A 119 14.41 -7.37 -16.09
N HIS A 120 15.49 -8.14 -16.05
CA HIS A 120 15.58 -9.44 -16.70
C HIS A 120 15.50 -10.54 -15.65
N VAL A 121 14.44 -11.34 -15.68
CA VAL A 121 14.24 -12.47 -14.77
C VAL A 121 14.37 -13.77 -15.56
N VAL A 122 15.09 -14.72 -14.98
CA VAL A 122 15.15 -16.08 -15.49
C VAL A 122 14.31 -16.96 -14.58
N VAL A 123 13.37 -17.68 -15.17
CA VAL A 123 12.62 -18.75 -14.50
C VAL A 123 13.21 -20.06 -15.00
N GLU A 124 13.86 -20.79 -14.09
CA GLU A 124 14.59 -22.02 -14.38
C GLU A 124 14.34 -23.04 -13.28
N GLY A 125 14.24 -24.31 -13.66
CA GLY A 125 14.08 -25.43 -12.73
C GLY A 125 14.61 -26.71 -13.34
N ASN A 126 14.91 -27.69 -12.49
CA ASN A 126 15.70 -28.87 -12.83
C ASN A 126 15.19 -29.70 -14.02
N TYR A 127 13.91 -29.60 -14.38
CA TYR A 127 13.26 -30.42 -15.41
C TYR A 127 12.55 -29.58 -16.50
N CYS A 128 12.77 -28.27 -16.52
CA CYS A 128 12.10 -27.36 -17.44
C CYS A 128 13.08 -26.59 -18.30
N GLY A 129 12.66 -26.30 -19.53
CA GLY A 129 13.35 -25.34 -20.38
C GLY A 129 13.42 -23.96 -19.70
N ARG A 130 14.52 -23.25 -19.92
CA ARG A 130 14.76 -21.93 -19.36
C ARG A 130 13.81 -20.90 -19.98
N CYS A 131 13.11 -20.14 -19.15
CA CYS A 131 12.28 -19.02 -19.60
C CYS A 131 12.95 -17.70 -19.18
N LYS A 132 13.10 -16.77 -20.14
CA LYS A 132 13.46 -15.38 -19.82
C LYS A 132 12.19 -14.54 -19.80
N VAL A 133 12.08 -13.69 -18.79
CA VAL A 133 10.99 -12.73 -18.64
C VAL A 133 11.58 -11.34 -18.49
N ASP A 134 11.21 -10.46 -19.40
CA ASP A 134 11.49 -9.04 -19.29
C ASP A 134 10.33 -8.38 -18.55
N VAL A 135 10.67 -7.64 -17.49
CA VAL A 135 9.74 -6.84 -16.70
C VAL A 135 10.06 -5.38 -16.97
N VAL A 136 9.24 -4.76 -17.82
CA VAL A 136 9.48 -3.41 -18.32
C VAL A 136 8.63 -2.43 -17.54
N VAL A 137 9.28 -1.52 -16.82
CA VAL A 137 8.62 -0.43 -16.09
C VAL A 137 8.62 0.82 -16.97
N THR A 138 7.45 1.39 -17.22
CA THR A 138 7.26 2.63 -17.97
C THR A 138 6.48 3.63 -17.13
N GLY A 139 6.85 4.91 -17.21
CA GLY A 139 6.00 5.98 -16.70
C GLY A 139 4.78 6.16 -17.61
N GLU A 140 3.62 6.45 -17.04
CA GLU A 140 2.45 6.84 -17.82
C GLU A 140 2.50 8.33 -18.18
N ALA A 141 2.05 8.68 -19.39
CA ALA A 141 2.05 10.08 -19.86
C ALA A 141 1.03 10.97 -19.10
N ASP A 142 0.00 10.35 -18.54
CA ASP A 142 -0.95 11.01 -17.65
C ASP A 142 -0.42 10.93 -16.22
N SER A 143 -0.19 12.10 -15.60
CA SER A 143 0.30 12.20 -14.23
C SER A 143 -0.60 11.52 -13.20
N ASN A 144 -1.86 11.22 -13.52
CA ASN A 144 -2.78 10.49 -12.66
C ASN A 144 -2.70 8.96 -12.84
N LYS A 145 -2.02 8.47 -13.88
CA LYS A 145 -1.95 7.03 -14.21
C LYS A 145 -0.71 6.32 -13.67
N GLY A 146 0.20 7.04 -13.01
CA GLY A 146 1.34 6.48 -12.29
C GLY A 146 2.32 5.74 -13.21
N TYR A 147 2.32 4.41 -13.11
CA TYR A 147 3.28 3.54 -13.83
C TYR A 147 2.60 2.33 -14.45
N SER A 148 3.14 1.88 -15.59
CA SER A 148 2.81 0.59 -16.18
C SER A 148 4.01 -0.36 -16.07
N ILE A 149 3.72 -1.63 -15.77
CA ILE A 149 4.69 -2.71 -15.73
C ILE A 149 4.21 -3.79 -16.69
N ASN A 150 5.00 -4.07 -17.72
CA ASN A 150 4.69 -5.11 -18.69
C ASN A 150 5.59 -6.33 -18.48
N LEU A 151 4.96 -7.49 -18.28
CA LEU A 151 5.62 -8.79 -18.16
C LEU A 151 5.62 -9.48 -19.52
N MET A 152 6.79 -9.65 -20.12
CA MET A 152 6.95 -10.26 -21.44
C MET A 152 7.90 -11.44 -21.34
N SER A 153 7.41 -12.65 -21.64
CA SER A 153 8.28 -13.83 -21.63
C SER A 153 8.75 -14.21 -23.03
N LYS A 154 10.00 -14.66 -23.12
CA LYS A 154 10.53 -15.35 -24.29
C LYS A 154 10.98 -16.74 -23.87
N ARG A 155 10.39 -17.76 -24.48
CA ARG A 155 10.83 -19.15 -24.31
C ARG A 155 12.21 -19.29 -24.96
N ILE A 156 13.15 -19.87 -24.24
CA ILE A 156 14.43 -20.29 -24.81
C ILE A 156 14.31 -21.79 -25.01
N LEU A 157 14.19 -22.20 -26.27
CA LEU A 157 14.39 -23.60 -26.62
C LEU A 157 15.88 -23.86 -26.48
N ALA A 158 16.23 -24.81 -25.62
CA ALA A 158 17.58 -25.34 -25.49
C ALA A 158 17.94 -26.15 -26.74
#